data_AF-A0AB40B0K3-F1
#
_entry.id   AF-A0AB40B0K3-F1
#
_cell.length_a   1.000
_cell.length_b   1.000
_cell.length_c   1.000
_cell.angle_alpha   90.00
_cell.angle_beta   90.00
_cell.angle_gamma   90.00
#
_symmetry.space_group_name_H-M   'P 1'
#
loop_
_entity.id
_entity.type
_entity.pdbx_description
1 polymer ?
#
loop_
_entity_poly.entity_id
_entity_poly.type
_entity_poly.pdbx_seq_one_letter_code
_entity_poly.pdbx_strand_id
1 'polypeptide(L)'
;MRTWTSMTWNNDNKKVLLGLGAHHMDIILKDSAWVGHLLSGYSLLMDYPNQKKEQNKEEVVGGTWKHAIKVSYEATQQAFPGGVILAHLDHMSFKSWQKNAITSFLAEQNIQVGKPSDFF
;
A
#
# COMPACT_ATOMS: atom_id res chain seq x y z
N MET A 1 14.07 23.16 25.50
CA MET A 1 13.56 22.46 24.29
C MET A 1 14.48 21.29 24.01
N ARG A 2 14.00 20.04 24.15
CA ARG A 2 14.74 18.88 23.64
C ARG A 2 14.46 18.78 22.14
N THR A 3 15.47 19.06 21.32
CA THR A 3 15.39 18.79 19.89
C THR A 3 15.49 17.29 19.68
N TRP A 4 14.66 16.75 18.78
CA TRP A 4 14.79 15.40 18.25
C TRP A 4 16.04 15.34 17.37
N THR A 5 17.21 15.26 17.98
CA THR A 5 18.46 15.13 17.23
C THR A 5 18.69 13.65 16.94
N SER A 6 18.50 13.30 15.66
CA SER A 6 18.94 12.09 14.96
C SER A 6 19.14 10.83 15.82
N MET A 7 18.07 10.05 15.97
CA MET A 7 18.27 8.61 16.04
C MET A 7 18.82 8.25 14.65
N THR A 8 20.12 7.99 14.53
CA THR A 8 20.75 7.58 13.27
C THR A 8 20.09 6.28 12.87
N TRP A 9 19.09 6.40 12.02
CA TRP A 9 18.28 5.32 11.58
C TRP A 9 19.11 4.53 10.57
N ASN A 10 19.68 3.42 11.05
CA ASN A 10 20.46 2.49 10.25
C ASN A 10 19.48 1.49 9.63
N ASN A 11 19.11 1.73 8.37
CA ASN A 11 17.91 1.13 7.79
C ASN A 11 18.12 0.34 6.50
N ASP A 12 19.37 0.01 6.18
CA ASP A 12 19.66 -0.76 4.98
C ASP A 12 18.83 -2.06 4.97
N ASN A 13 17.88 -2.11 4.03
CA ASN A 13 16.99 -3.24 3.73
C ASN A 13 15.89 -3.61 4.73
N LYS A 14 15.55 -2.78 5.73
CA LYS A 14 14.40 -3.09 6.60
C LYS A 14 13.09 -3.05 5.81
N LYS A 15 12.23 -4.07 6.01
CA LYS A 15 10.92 -4.15 5.35
C LYS A 15 9.92 -3.24 6.07
N VAL A 16 9.25 -2.39 5.28
CA VAL A 16 8.25 -1.44 5.76
C VAL A 16 6.90 -1.79 5.13
N LEU A 17 5.89 -2.01 5.95
CA LEU A 17 4.54 -2.35 5.55
C LEU A 17 3.78 -1.10 5.08
N LEU A 18 3.27 -1.15 3.85
CA LEU A 18 2.17 -0.32 3.38
C LEU A 18 0.89 -1.19 3.37
N GLY A 19 0.03 -1.01 4.37
CA GLY A 19 -1.18 -1.83 4.51
C GLY A 19 -2.35 -1.28 3.69
N LEU A 20 -2.97 -2.12 2.88
CA LEU A 20 -4.20 -1.81 2.15
C LEU A 20 -5.33 -2.75 2.63
N GLY A 21 -6.31 -2.20 3.32
CA GLY A 21 -7.42 -2.91 3.96
C GLY A 21 -7.45 -2.73 5.49
N ALA A 22 -8.21 -3.57 6.18
CA ALA A 22 -8.51 -3.42 7.60
C ALA A 22 -7.84 -4.45 8.51
N HIS A 23 -7.26 -5.53 7.96
CA HIS A 23 -6.68 -6.62 8.76
C HIS A 23 -5.19 -6.84 8.44
N HIS A 24 -4.34 -6.10 9.13
CA HIS A 24 -2.87 -6.21 9.05
C HIS A 24 -2.20 -6.59 10.37
N MET A 25 -3.00 -6.83 11.42
CA MET A 25 -2.50 -7.01 12.79
C MET A 25 -1.61 -8.23 12.95
N ASP A 26 -1.82 -9.29 12.16
CA ASP A 26 -0.97 -10.48 12.11
C ASP A 26 0.47 -10.18 11.65
N ILE A 27 0.65 -9.15 10.84
CA ILE A 27 1.96 -8.60 10.45
C ILE A 27 2.46 -7.64 11.54
N ILE A 28 1.60 -6.72 11.98
CA ILE A 28 1.99 -5.64 12.92
C ILE A 28 2.40 -6.19 14.29
N LEU A 29 1.77 -7.26 14.77
CA LEU A 29 2.02 -7.83 16.10
C LEU A 29 3.34 -8.61 16.22
N LYS A 30 4.10 -8.72 15.13
CA LYS A 30 5.39 -9.39 15.12
C LYS A 30 6.51 -8.34 15.12
N ASP A 31 7.47 -8.50 16.03
CA ASP A 31 8.45 -7.47 16.42
C ASP A 31 9.38 -6.93 15.31
N SER A 32 9.46 -7.55 14.13
CA SER A 32 10.39 -7.14 13.07
C SER A 32 9.78 -6.26 11.98
N ALA A 33 8.45 -6.10 11.92
CA ALA A 33 7.79 -5.34 10.87
C ALA A 33 7.73 -3.84 11.21
N TRP A 34 8.30 -3.01 10.35
CA TRP A 34 8.05 -1.57 10.41
C TRP A 34 6.74 -1.24 9.72
N VAL A 35 5.96 -0.33 10.27
CA VAL A 35 4.63 0.00 9.76
C VAL A 35 4.63 1.44 9.26
N GLY A 36 4.36 1.59 7.96
CA GLY A 36 4.08 2.86 7.32
C GLY A 36 2.59 3.21 7.41
N HIS A 37 2.04 3.68 6.31
CA HIS A 37 0.61 3.98 6.23
C HIS A 37 -0.25 2.69 6.17
N LEU A 38 -1.42 2.75 6.82
CA LEU A 38 -2.47 1.74 6.75
C LEU A 38 -3.74 2.39 6.19
N LEU A 39 -4.14 1.99 4.98
CA LEU A 39 -5.31 2.52 4.30
C LEU A 39 -6.47 1.54 4.42
N SER A 40 -7.51 1.91 5.16
CA SER A 40 -8.70 1.06 5.27
C SER A 40 -9.37 0.85 3.91
N GLY A 41 -10.06 -0.28 3.72
CA GLY A 41 -10.82 -0.53 2.49
C GLY A 41 -11.87 0.57 2.20
N TYR A 42 -12.45 1.16 3.24
CA TYR A 42 -13.40 2.28 3.13
C TYR A 42 -12.76 3.59 2.65
N SER A 43 -11.44 3.72 2.77
CA SER A 43 -10.68 4.89 2.29
C SER A 43 -10.31 4.79 0.80
N LEU A 44 -10.40 3.60 0.21
CA LEU A 44 -10.09 3.35 -1.20
C LEU A 44 -11.38 3.36 -2.04
N LEU A 45 -11.98 4.55 -2.16
CA LEU A 45 -13.20 4.74 -2.94
C LEU A 45 -12.93 4.50 -4.43
N MET A 46 -13.61 3.48 -4.97
CA MET A 46 -13.53 3.07 -6.37
C MET A 46 -14.89 3.22 -7.03
N ASP A 47 -14.89 3.88 -8.18
CA ASP A 47 -16.06 3.90 -9.05
C ASP A 47 -16.06 2.65 -9.92
N TYR A 48 -17.21 2.00 -10.03
CA TYR A 48 -17.35 0.81 -10.86
C TYR A 48 -16.91 1.14 -12.30
N PRO A 49 -16.18 0.24 -12.99
CA PRO A 49 -15.82 0.46 -14.38
C PRO A 49 -17.12 0.56 -15.19
N ASN A 50 -17.45 1.78 -15.63
CA ASN A 50 -18.61 1.99 -16.50
C ASN A 50 -18.32 1.28 -17.82
N GLN A 51 -19.22 0.38 -18.23
CA GLN A 51 -19.21 -0.35 -19.50
C GLN A 51 -19.45 0.58 -20.71
N LYS A 52 -18.78 1.74 -20.79
CA LYS A 52 -18.79 2.53 -22.02
C LYS A 52 -17.97 1.78 -23.06
N LYS A 53 -18.71 1.08 -23.92
CA LYS A 53 -18.31 0.35 -25.14
C LYS A 53 -17.44 1.18 -26.10
N GLU A 54 -16.24 1.57 -25.69
CA GLU A 54 -15.19 1.98 -26.62
C GLU A 54 -14.15 0.88 -26.62
N GLN A 55 -14.14 0.10 -27.70
CA GLN A 55 -13.50 -1.21 -27.87
C GLN A 55 -11.95 -1.24 -27.74
N ASN A 56 -11.31 -0.22 -27.16
CA ASN A 56 -9.85 -0.13 -27.06
C ASN A 56 -9.32 0.62 -25.81
N LYS A 57 -10.16 0.89 -24.79
CA LYS A 57 -9.68 1.42 -23.50
C LYS A 57 -9.86 0.36 -22.44
N GLU A 58 -8.77 -0.03 -21.80
CA GLU A 58 -8.80 -0.82 -20.56
C GLU A 58 -9.90 -0.27 -19.65
N GLU A 59 -10.70 -1.12 -19.03
CA GLU A 59 -11.75 -0.70 -18.08
C GLU A 59 -11.11 0.07 -16.92
N VAL A 60 -11.00 1.40 -17.05
CA VAL A 60 -10.38 2.25 -16.04
C VAL A 60 -11.33 2.36 -14.85
N VAL A 61 -10.98 1.70 -13.75
CA VAL A 61 -11.64 1.89 -12.45
C VAL A 61 -11.39 3.31 -11.96
N GLY A 62 -12.47 4.08 -11.81
CA GLY A 62 -12.44 5.47 -11.35
C GLY A 62 -12.26 5.61 -9.84
N GLY A 63 -12.39 6.84 -9.33
CA GLY A 63 -12.26 7.18 -7.92
C GLY A 63 -10.87 7.68 -7.50
N THR A 64 -10.71 7.95 -6.20
CA THR A 64 -9.51 8.58 -5.62
C THR A 64 -8.48 7.59 -5.08
N TRP A 65 -8.77 6.30 -5.15
CA TRP A 65 -7.96 5.23 -4.57
C TRP A 65 -6.51 5.18 -5.09
N LYS A 66 -6.28 5.40 -6.40
CA LYS A 66 -4.91 5.44 -6.98
C LYS A 66 -4.07 6.54 -6.33
N HIS A 67 -4.67 7.73 -6.17
CA HIS A 67 -4.01 8.86 -5.54
C HIS A 67 -3.73 8.61 -4.05
N ALA A 68 -4.70 8.05 -3.32
CA ALA A 68 -4.54 7.71 -1.91
C ALA A 68 -3.38 6.73 -1.68
N ILE A 69 -3.28 5.67 -2.48
CA ILE A 69 -2.17 4.71 -2.42
C ILE A 69 -0.85 5.40 -2.74
N LYS A 70 -0.80 6.18 -3.83
CA LYS A 70 0.43 6.86 -4.27
C LYS A 70 0.99 7.81 -3.20
N VAL A 71 0.16 8.72 -2.68
CA VAL A 71 0.61 9.69 -1.68
C VAL A 71 1.03 8.99 -0.38
N SER A 72 0.33 7.93 0.02
CA SER A 72 0.71 7.14 1.21
C SER A 72 2.01 6.39 1.03
N TYR A 73 2.26 5.85 -0.16
CA TYR A 73 3.53 5.22 -0.52
C TYR A 73 4.68 6.23 -0.47
N GLU A 74 4.54 7.38 -1.13
CA GLU A 74 5.55 8.45 -1.16
C GLU A 74 5.85 8.98 0.24
N ALA A 75 4.82 9.25 1.05
CA ALA A 75 4.98 9.66 2.44
C ALA A 75 5.69 8.59 3.29
N THR A 76 5.40 7.31 3.03
CA THR A 76 6.11 6.19 3.68
C THR A 76 7.58 6.13 3.22
N GLN A 77 7.88 6.36 1.95
CA GLN A 77 9.28 6.44 1.48
C GLN A 77 10.04 7.57 2.15
N GLN A 78 9.41 8.73 2.33
CA GLN A 78 10.03 9.88 2.98
C GLN A 78 10.21 9.71 4.49
N ALA A 79 9.29 9.00 5.15
CA ALA A 79 9.41 8.66 6.57
C ALA A 79 10.42 7.53 6.80
N PHE A 80 10.62 6.67 5.80
CA PHE A 80 11.56 5.55 5.82
C PHE A 80 12.57 5.58 4.64
N PRO A 81 13.49 6.56 4.54
CA PRO A 81 14.64 6.56 3.63
C PRO A 81 15.54 5.28 3.62
N GLY A 82 15.56 4.53 2.52
CA GLY A 82 16.38 3.30 2.42
C GLY A 82 15.71 2.05 3.00
N GLY A 83 14.50 2.17 3.54
CA GLY A 83 13.62 1.04 3.80
C GLY A 83 13.06 0.45 2.51
N VAL A 84 12.81 -0.85 2.51
CA VAL A 84 12.14 -1.55 1.40
C VAL A 84 10.66 -1.62 1.72
N ILE A 85 9.87 -0.81 1.02
CA ILE A 85 8.42 -0.78 1.23
C ILE A 85 7.78 -1.93 0.47
N LEU A 86 6.99 -2.73 1.20
CA LEU A 86 6.14 -3.78 0.66
C LEU A 86 4.68 -3.45 0.94
N ALA A 87 3.88 -3.39 -0.11
CA ALA A 87 2.44 -3.31 0.01
C ALA A 87 1.88 -4.67 0.45
N HIS A 88 0.92 -4.69 1.37
CA HIS A 88 0.15 -5.87 1.70
C HIS A 88 -1.34 -5.58 1.51
N LEU A 89 -1.95 -6.35 0.62
CA LEU A 89 -3.38 -6.27 0.35
C LEU A 89 -4.11 -7.26 1.26
N ASP A 90 -5.04 -6.78 2.10
CA ASP A 90 -5.95 -7.65 2.84
C ASP A 90 -7.06 -8.14 1.90
N HIS A 91 -7.06 -9.45 1.64
CA HIS A 91 -7.96 -10.08 0.68
C HIS A 91 -9.44 -10.05 1.10
N MET A 92 -9.72 -9.87 2.39
CA MET A 92 -11.09 -9.83 2.93
C MET A 92 -11.73 -8.46 2.84
N SER A 93 -10.92 -7.40 2.72
CA SER A 93 -11.38 -6.01 2.67
C SER A 93 -11.95 -5.58 1.31
N PHE A 94 -11.75 -6.36 0.24
CA PHE A 94 -12.04 -5.93 -1.14
C PHE A 94 -12.73 -7.01 -1.98
N LYS A 95 -13.63 -6.56 -2.87
CA LYS A 95 -14.20 -7.42 -3.94
C LYS A 95 -13.11 -7.83 -4.93
N SER A 96 -13.30 -8.95 -5.64
CA SER A 96 -12.30 -9.47 -6.58
C SER A 96 -11.86 -8.46 -7.64
N TRP A 97 -12.79 -7.69 -8.22
CA TRP A 97 -12.46 -6.66 -9.21
C TRP A 97 -11.62 -5.52 -8.63
N GLN A 98 -11.86 -5.13 -7.37
CA GLN A 98 -11.09 -4.12 -6.67
C GLN A 98 -9.67 -4.61 -6.39
N LYS A 99 -9.52 -5.88 -5.99
CA LYS A 99 -8.21 -6.52 -5.77
C LYS A 99 -7.39 -6.55 -7.06
N ASN A 100 -8.03 -6.88 -8.18
CA ASN A 100 -7.37 -6.86 -9.49
C ASN A 100 -6.93 -5.44 -9.85
N ALA A 101 -7.81 -4.44 -9.72
CA ALA A 101 -7.46 -3.06 -9.99
C ALA A 101 -6.29 -2.56 -9.12
N ILE A 102 -6.32 -2.85 -7.81
CA ILE A 102 -5.21 -2.50 -6.90
C ILE A 102 -3.93 -3.19 -7.32
N THR A 103 -3.95 -4.50 -7.56
CA THR A 103 -2.75 -5.26 -7.94
C THR A 103 -2.15 -4.75 -9.25
N SER A 104 -2.98 -4.47 -10.27
CA SER A 104 -2.54 -3.88 -11.53
C SER A 104 -1.90 -2.51 -11.32
N PHE A 105 -2.51 -1.63 -10.54
CA PHE A 105 -1.95 -0.32 -10.24
C PHE A 105 -0.63 -0.40 -9.46
N LEU A 106 -0.52 -1.28 -8.48
CA LEU A 106 0.73 -1.48 -7.74
C LEU A 106 1.85 -1.94 -8.68
N ALA A 107 1.55 -2.85 -9.62
CA ALA A 107 2.50 -3.27 -10.65
C ALA A 107 2.89 -2.12 -11.59
N GLU A 108 1.93 -1.33 -12.07
CA GLU A 108 2.18 -0.13 -12.89
C GLU A 108 3.11 0.87 -12.20
N GLN A 109 2.96 1.03 -10.87
CA GLN A 109 3.80 1.93 -10.07
C GLN A 109 5.12 1.29 -9.60
N ASN A 110 5.40 0.04 -9.99
CA ASN A 110 6.54 -0.74 -9.49
C ASN A 110 6.60 -0.85 -7.95
N ILE A 111 5.44 -0.88 -7.30
CA ILE A 111 5.32 -1.08 -5.86
C ILE A 111 5.29 -2.58 -5.59
N GLN A 112 6.25 -3.08 -4.81
CA GLN A 112 6.34 -4.49 -4.46
C GLN A 112 5.18 -4.91 -3.57
N VAL A 113 4.60 -6.09 -3.83
CA VAL A 113 3.55 -6.69 -3.00
C VAL A 113 4.13 -7.86 -2.23
N GLY A 114 4.00 -7.83 -0.90
CA GLY A 114 4.48 -8.87 0.01
C GLY A 114 3.35 -9.70 0.59
N LYS A 115 3.64 -10.96 0.90
CA LYS A 115 2.85 -11.81 1.80
C LYS A 115 3.22 -11.49 3.25
N PRO A 116 2.39 -11.86 4.23
CA PRO A 116 2.73 -11.71 5.64
C PRO A 116 4.12 -12.25 6.00
N SER A 117 4.56 -13.37 5.41
CA SER A 117 5.89 -13.94 5.64
C SER A 117 7.05 -13.06 5.21
N ASP A 118 6.86 -12.12 4.29
CA ASP A 118 7.95 -11.34 3.70
C ASP A 118 8.43 -10.20 4.62
N PHE A 119 7.77 -10.04 5.78
CA PHE A 119 8.06 -9.03 6.80
C PHE A 119 8.84 -9.59 8.00
N PHE A 120 9.10 -10.91 8.04
CA PHE A 120 9.71 -11.64 9.17
C PHE A 120 10.86 -12.55 8.73
#